data_AF-A0A183DUS7-F1
#
_entry.id   AF-A0A183DUS7-F1
#
_cell.length_a   1.000
_cell.length_b   1.000
_cell.length_c   1.000
_cell.angle_alpha   90.00
_cell.angle_beta   90.00
_cell.angle_gamma   90.00
#
_symmetry.space_group_name_H-M   'P 1'
#
loop_
_entity.id
_entity.type
_entity.pdbx_description
1 polymer ?
#
loop_
_entity_poly.entity_id
_entity_poly.type
_entity_poly.pdbx_seq_one_letter_code
_entity_poly.pdbx_strand_id
1 'polypeptide(L)'
;MSSEVLKATASTEKSGDKKRGIGWFVAALFILADLVGGGVVAMPAAFVQTGLVCGLLFMIIICAVFAVTGYLLADTWEIMRDRWPEYRVHCRKPYPEMGLRSMGKKMEIATKLLVYSSLFGTTVVFLLLSSKIFQNFLANFDVSIHFCILLIIVAGSVLPSTFLKSPADYWQAVAVAVLCTVAAIVMIFVGISLDFTTCYKAADYPPVTAEAILGLGIFLFAFNGHQVFPTVQNDMRNPADFRKSVIIGFIRKFYKIQMKMKKKEVHCAVTKSCLLLQAQSVRVSKMKK
;
A
#
# COMPACT_ATOMS: atom_id res chain seq x y z
N MET A 1 -39.02 17.52 33.89
CA MET A 1 -37.62 17.16 34.13
C MET A 1 -37.08 16.37 32.95
N SER A 2 -36.40 16.98 32.00
CA SER A 2 -36.80 18.08 31.11
C SER A 2 -35.95 17.87 29.85
N SER A 3 -36.50 18.23 28.70
CA SER A 3 -35.85 18.18 27.38
C SER A 3 -34.46 18.82 27.31
N GLU A 4 -34.09 19.61 28.33
CA GLU A 4 -32.75 20.17 28.54
C GLU A 4 -31.67 19.12 28.83
N VAL A 5 -31.97 18.01 29.51
CA VAL A 5 -30.98 16.94 29.78
C VAL A 5 -30.65 16.17 28.48
N LEU A 6 -31.66 15.97 27.62
CA LEU A 6 -31.48 15.37 26.28
C LEU A 6 -30.79 16.33 25.30
N LYS A 7 -30.98 17.64 25.45
CA LYS A 7 -30.21 18.65 24.68
C LYS A 7 -28.77 18.79 25.19
N ALA A 8 -28.55 18.65 26.49
CA ALA A 8 -27.23 18.70 27.11
C ALA A 8 -26.36 17.49 26.74
N THR A 9 -26.93 16.28 26.68
CA THR A 9 -26.20 15.10 26.17
C THR A 9 -25.90 15.21 24.67
N ALA A 10 -26.82 15.75 23.87
CA ALA A 10 -26.60 16.00 22.43
C ALA A 10 -25.59 17.12 22.14
N SER A 11 -25.46 18.13 23.02
CA SER A 11 -24.43 19.18 22.89
C SER A 11 -23.06 18.72 23.39
N THR A 12 -22.99 17.73 24.28
CA THR A 12 -21.71 17.20 24.80
C THR A 12 -21.07 16.20 23.84
N GLU A 13 -21.86 15.44 23.06
CA GLU A 13 -21.31 14.55 22.01
C GLU A 13 -20.77 15.30 20.78
N LYS A 14 -21.23 16.52 20.50
CA LYS A 14 -20.77 17.29 19.32
C LYS A 14 -19.36 17.89 19.47
N SER A 15 -18.74 17.79 20.64
CA SER A 15 -17.41 18.34 20.92
C SER A 15 -16.30 17.28 21.04
N GLY A 16 -16.64 16.02 21.32
CA GLY A 16 -15.68 14.97 21.66
C GLY A 16 -15.11 14.15 20.49
N ASP A 17 -15.85 14.00 19.38
CA ASP A 17 -15.53 12.98 18.36
C ASP A 17 -14.69 13.48 17.17
N LYS A 18 -14.37 14.79 17.11
CA LYS A 18 -13.52 15.36 16.03
C LYS A 18 -12.02 15.02 16.16
N LYS A 19 -11.62 14.22 17.15
CA LYS A 19 -10.19 13.93 17.44
C LYS A 19 -9.72 12.53 17.06
N ARG A 20 -10.59 11.57 16.71
CA ARG A 20 -10.16 10.20 16.38
C ARG A 20 -9.97 10.05 14.87
N GLY A 21 -8.72 9.88 14.46
CA GLY A 21 -8.35 9.59 13.07
C GLY A 21 -7.01 10.20 12.69
N ILE A 22 -6.22 9.45 11.92
CA ILE A 22 -4.88 9.88 11.50
C ILE A 22 -4.96 10.96 10.41
N GLY A 23 -3.96 11.85 10.39
CA GLY A 23 -3.79 12.83 9.31
C GLY A 23 -3.27 12.19 8.03
N TRP A 24 -3.45 12.86 6.90
CA TRP A 24 -2.96 12.39 5.59
C TRP A 24 -1.44 12.19 5.56
N PHE A 25 -0.68 12.97 6.33
CA PHE A 25 0.77 12.81 6.44
C PHE A 25 1.15 11.49 7.11
N VAL A 26 0.49 11.16 8.23
CA VAL A 26 0.70 9.88 8.94
C VAL A 26 0.30 8.72 8.05
N ALA A 27 -0.81 8.81 7.32
CA ALA A 27 -1.21 7.81 6.33
C ALA A 27 -0.15 7.63 5.23
N ALA A 28 0.50 8.72 4.78
CA ALA A 28 1.62 8.63 3.82
C ALA A 28 2.84 7.92 4.43
N LEU A 29 3.13 8.14 5.72
CA LEU A 29 4.19 7.40 6.43
C LEU A 29 3.88 5.90 6.49
N PHE A 30 2.62 5.50 6.71
CA PHE A 30 2.22 4.09 6.65
C PHE A 30 2.46 3.48 5.26
N ILE A 31 2.06 4.18 4.19
CA ILE A 31 2.31 3.73 2.81
C ILE A 31 3.81 3.61 2.54
N LEU A 32 4.60 4.60 2.96
CA LEU A 32 6.05 4.59 2.79
C LEU A 32 6.72 3.48 3.61
N ALA A 33 6.30 3.25 4.86
CA ALA A 33 6.84 2.20 5.71
C ALA A 33 6.66 0.82 5.07
N ASP A 34 5.47 0.56 4.53
CA ASP A 34 5.10 -0.70 3.89
C ASP A 34 5.93 -0.94 2.61
N LEU A 35 5.99 0.06 1.72
CA LEU A 35 6.73 -0.05 0.46
C LEU A 35 8.26 -0.10 0.64
N VAL A 36 8.80 0.79 1.48
CA VAL A 36 10.25 0.93 1.63
C VAL A 36 10.79 -0.21 2.51
N GLY A 37 10.04 -0.67 3.51
CA GLY A 37 10.49 -1.68 4.45
C GLY A 37 10.90 -2.99 3.77
N GLY A 38 9.93 -3.75 3.26
CA GLY A 38 10.21 -5.00 2.56
C GLY A 38 10.91 -4.80 1.22
N GLY A 39 10.56 -3.71 0.52
CA GLY A 39 11.10 -3.44 -0.80
C GLY A 39 12.62 -3.23 -0.79
N VAL A 40 13.16 -2.39 0.10
CA VAL A 40 14.60 -2.07 0.09
C VAL A 40 15.48 -3.29 0.32
N VAL A 41 15.04 -4.24 1.15
CA VAL A 41 15.81 -5.45 1.45
C VAL A 41 15.73 -6.48 0.32
N ALA A 42 14.58 -6.55 -0.38
CA ALA A 42 14.35 -7.53 -1.45
C ALA A 42 14.84 -7.05 -2.83
N MET A 43 14.88 -5.73 -3.06
CA MET A 43 15.26 -5.11 -4.34
C MET A 43 16.62 -5.58 -4.89
N PRO A 44 17.71 -5.64 -4.12
CA PRO A 44 19.01 -6.05 -4.66
C PRO A 44 18.96 -7.45 -5.29
N ALA A 45 18.31 -8.40 -4.63
CA ALA A 45 18.15 -9.76 -5.15
C ALA A 45 17.32 -9.78 -6.44
N ALA A 46 16.28 -8.93 -6.54
CA ALA A 46 15.49 -8.82 -7.76
C ALA A 46 16.31 -8.30 -8.95
N PHE A 47 17.13 -7.26 -8.73
CA PHE A 47 17.99 -6.68 -9.78
C PHE A 47 19.07 -7.63 -10.29
N VAL A 48 19.62 -8.49 -9.42
CA VAL A 48 20.59 -9.52 -9.84
C VAL A 48 19.92 -10.56 -10.74
N GLN A 49 18.67 -10.95 -10.46
CA GLN A 49 17.95 -11.96 -11.25
C GLN A 49 17.38 -11.42 -12.57
N THR A 50 16.99 -10.14 -12.62
CA THR A 50 16.41 -9.53 -13.84
C THR A 50 17.42 -8.81 -14.71
N GLY A 51 18.63 -8.54 -14.19
CA GLY A 51 19.54 -7.57 -14.76
C GLY A 51 19.06 -6.12 -14.58
N LEU A 52 19.97 -5.16 -14.81
CA LEU A 52 19.73 -3.74 -14.51
C LEU A 52 18.63 -3.13 -15.39
N VAL A 53 18.70 -3.33 -16.71
CA VAL A 53 17.80 -2.68 -17.69
C VAL A 53 16.37 -3.20 -17.53
N CYS A 54 16.20 -4.52 -17.53
CA CYS A 54 14.88 -5.13 -17.38
C CYS A 54 14.30 -4.94 -15.97
N GLY A 55 15.13 -5.00 -14.93
CA GLY A 55 14.72 -4.67 -13.56
C GLY A 55 14.19 -3.24 -13.44
N LEU A 56 14.87 -2.27 -14.05
CA LEU A 56 14.42 -0.87 -14.06
C LEU A 56 13.09 -0.70 -14.79
N LEU A 57 12.91 -1.38 -15.94
CA LEU A 57 11.65 -1.38 -16.68
C LEU A 57 10.50 -1.97 -15.84
N PHE A 58 10.69 -3.14 -15.22
CA PHE A 58 9.69 -3.76 -14.35
C PHE A 58 9.34 -2.86 -13.16
N MET A 59 10.34 -2.27 -12.51
CA MET A 59 10.13 -1.34 -11.39
C MET A 59 9.25 -0.14 -11.80
N ILE A 60 9.53 0.50 -12.95
CA ILE A 60 8.74 1.65 -13.44
C ILE A 60 7.30 1.23 -13.76
N ILE A 61 7.11 0.10 -14.44
CA ILE A 61 5.79 -0.41 -14.83
C ILE A 61 4.97 -0.75 -13.58
N ILE A 62 5.54 -1.53 -12.65
CA ILE A 62 4.86 -1.94 -11.43
C ILE A 62 4.53 -0.73 -10.56
N CYS A 63 5.44 0.22 -10.41
CA CYS A 63 5.18 1.46 -9.68
C CYS A 63 4.02 2.26 -10.30
N ALA A 64 3.97 2.38 -11.63
CA ALA A 64 2.88 3.06 -12.32
C ALA A 64 1.54 2.33 -12.13
N VAL A 65 1.51 1.02 -12.32
CA VAL A 65 0.31 0.19 -12.09
C VAL A 65 -0.15 0.32 -10.65
N PHE A 66 0.76 0.17 -9.70
CA PHE A 66 0.48 0.24 -8.26
C PHE A 66 -0.09 1.60 -7.87
N ALA A 67 0.48 2.70 -8.36
CA ALA A 67 -0.01 4.05 -8.07
C ALA A 67 -1.42 4.28 -8.63
N VAL A 68 -1.69 3.82 -9.85
CA VAL A 68 -3.01 3.92 -10.48
C VAL A 68 -4.04 3.09 -9.71
N THR A 69 -3.74 1.83 -9.42
CA THR A 69 -4.67 0.94 -8.69
C THR A 69 -4.89 1.42 -7.25
N GLY A 70 -3.86 1.94 -6.59
CA GLY A 70 -3.98 2.56 -5.26
C GLY A 70 -4.89 3.79 -5.26
N TYR A 71 -4.79 4.63 -6.29
CA TYR A 71 -5.70 5.76 -6.48
C TYR A 71 -7.14 5.29 -6.74
N LEU A 72 -7.34 4.31 -7.63
CA LEU A 72 -8.68 3.77 -7.95
C LEU A 72 -9.34 3.15 -6.73
N LEU A 73 -8.56 2.46 -5.89
CA LEU A 73 -9.05 1.88 -4.65
C LEU A 73 -9.48 2.97 -3.65
N ALA A 74 -8.69 4.03 -3.53
CA ALA A 74 -9.02 5.19 -2.70
C ALA A 74 -10.32 5.88 -3.14
N ASP A 75 -10.51 6.02 -4.45
CA ASP A 75 -11.69 6.59 -5.08
C ASP A 75 -12.93 5.72 -4.85
N THR A 76 -12.78 4.41 -4.99
CA THR A 76 -13.85 3.42 -4.77
C THR A 76 -14.36 3.48 -3.33
N TRP A 77 -13.47 3.62 -2.34
CA TRP A 77 -13.88 3.77 -0.95
C TRP A 77 -14.68 5.06 -0.70
N GLU A 78 -14.25 6.17 -1.31
CA GLU A 78 -14.95 7.45 -1.18
C GLU A 78 -16.37 7.38 -1.75
N ILE A 79 -16.51 6.80 -2.95
CA ILE A 79 -17.83 6.56 -3.58
C ILE A 79 -18.73 5.72 -2.67
N MET A 80 -18.17 4.70 -2.01
CA MET A 80 -18.92 3.89 -1.06
C MET A 80 -19.41 4.69 0.14
N ARG A 81 -18.57 5.54 0.74
CA ARG A 81 -18.94 6.38 1.88
C ARG A 81 -19.99 7.44 1.53
N ASP A 82 -19.97 7.91 0.29
CA ASP A 82 -20.97 8.86 -0.21
C ASP A 82 -22.32 8.20 -0.41
N ARG A 83 -22.34 7.01 -1.03
CA ARG A 83 -23.57 6.28 -1.35
C ARG A 83 -24.22 5.58 -0.15
N TRP A 84 -23.42 5.10 0.80
CA TRP A 84 -23.91 4.37 1.96
C TRP A 84 -23.41 5.01 3.27
N PRO A 85 -24.31 5.69 4.02
CA PRO A 85 -23.95 6.38 5.26
C PRO A 85 -23.34 5.49 6.34
N GLU A 86 -23.63 4.19 6.33
CA GLU A 86 -23.06 3.19 7.27
C GLU A 86 -21.53 3.06 7.20
N TYR A 87 -20.89 3.44 6.07
CA TYR A 87 -19.42 3.42 5.95
C TYR A 87 -18.78 4.76 6.32
N ARG A 88 -19.57 5.75 6.75
CA ARG A 88 -19.03 7.00 7.31
C ARG A 88 -18.52 6.80 8.73
N VAL A 89 -19.01 5.78 9.43
CA VAL A 89 -18.50 5.30 10.71
C VAL A 89 -17.43 4.22 10.51
N HIS A 90 -16.65 3.94 11.55
CA HIS A 90 -15.50 3.03 11.47
C HIS A 90 -15.89 1.62 10.96
N CYS A 91 -15.38 1.25 9.79
CA CYS A 91 -15.52 -0.08 9.22
C CYS A 91 -14.27 -0.93 9.49
N ARG A 92 -14.43 -2.09 10.14
CA ARG A 92 -13.30 -2.99 10.47
C ARG A 92 -12.69 -3.69 9.25
N LYS A 93 -13.48 -3.94 8.19
CA LYS A 93 -13.07 -4.75 7.02
C LYS A 93 -13.48 -4.08 5.70
N PRO A 94 -12.88 -2.92 5.38
CA PRO A 94 -13.29 -2.12 4.23
C PRO A 94 -13.09 -2.82 2.89
N TYR A 95 -11.99 -3.57 2.71
CA TYR A 95 -11.67 -4.21 1.43
C TYR A 95 -12.70 -5.29 1.02
N PRO A 96 -13.04 -6.29 1.87
CA PRO A 96 -14.13 -7.23 1.57
C PRO A 96 -15.48 -6.59 1.32
N GLU A 97 -15.77 -5.48 2.00
CA GLU A 97 -17.04 -4.77 1.91
C GLU A 97 -17.22 -4.09 0.54
N MET A 98 -16.13 -3.60 -0.05
CA MET A 98 -16.11 -3.17 -1.46
C MET A 98 -16.48 -4.33 -2.40
N GLY A 99 -15.96 -5.53 -2.15
CA GLY A 99 -16.32 -6.74 -2.89
C GLY A 99 -17.80 -7.10 -2.75
N LEU A 100 -18.35 -6.99 -1.53
CA LEU A 100 -19.76 -7.25 -1.24
C LEU A 100 -20.68 -6.30 -2.02
N ARG A 101 -20.40 -5.00 -1.96
CA ARG A 101 -21.26 -3.98 -2.58
C ARG A 101 -21.13 -3.91 -4.10
N SER A 102 -20.01 -4.34 -4.67
CA SER A 102 -19.80 -4.34 -6.12
C SER A 102 -20.41 -5.55 -6.82
N MET A 103 -20.23 -6.76 -6.27
CA MET A 103 -20.55 -8.02 -6.97
C MET A 103 -21.19 -9.09 -6.06
N GLY A 104 -21.59 -8.70 -4.84
CA GLY A 104 -22.32 -9.57 -3.91
C GLY A 104 -21.44 -10.49 -3.06
N LYS A 105 -22.11 -11.42 -2.36
CA LYS A 105 -21.49 -12.27 -1.32
C LYS A 105 -20.32 -13.11 -1.80
N LYS A 106 -20.36 -13.61 -3.04
CA LYS A 106 -19.29 -14.43 -3.62
C LYS A 106 -17.97 -13.65 -3.69
N MET A 107 -18.02 -12.38 -4.10
CA MET A 107 -16.83 -11.53 -4.19
C MET A 107 -16.34 -11.04 -2.84
N GLU A 108 -17.22 -10.84 -1.87
CA GLU A 108 -16.82 -10.60 -0.47
C GLU A 108 -15.95 -11.75 0.05
N ILE A 109 -16.38 -13.01 -0.16
CA ILE A 109 -15.64 -14.20 0.29
C ILE A 109 -14.31 -14.32 -0.47
N ALA A 110 -14.32 -14.18 -1.79
CA ALA A 110 -13.12 -14.23 -2.60
C ALA A 110 -12.08 -13.18 -2.16
N THR A 111 -12.53 -11.95 -1.90
CA THR A 111 -11.66 -10.86 -1.43
C THR A 111 -11.09 -11.17 -0.05
N LYS A 112 -11.89 -11.70 0.88
CA LYS A 112 -11.39 -12.12 2.21
C LYS A 112 -10.29 -13.16 2.08
N LEU A 113 -10.51 -14.18 1.26
CA LEU A 113 -9.53 -15.25 1.05
C LEU A 113 -8.21 -14.68 0.49
N LEU A 114 -8.28 -13.87 -0.58
CA LEU A 114 -7.08 -13.29 -1.20
C LEU A 114 -6.31 -12.36 -0.25
N VAL A 115 -7.03 -11.49 0.47
CA VAL A 115 -6.40 -10.54 1.41
C VAL A 115 -5.75 -11.28 2.58
N TYR A 116 -6.44 -12.24 3.20
CA TYR A 116 -5.87 -12.96 4.35
C TYR A 116 -4.72 -13.88 3.94
N SER A 117 -4.80 -14.55 2.78
CA SER A 117 -3.69 -15.36 2.27
C SER A 117 -2.46 -14.50 1.98
N SER A 118 -2.65 -13.30 1.40
CA SER A 118 -1.54 -12.37 1.13
C SER A 118 -0.92 -11.87 2.43
N LEU A 119 -1.73 -11.43 3.41
CA LEU A 119 -1.24 -10.98 4.71
C LEU A 119 -0.49 -12.07 5.47
N PHE A 120 -0.97 -13.32 5.42
CA PHE A 120 -0.29 -14.46 6.00
C PHE A 120 1.08 -14.68 5.35
N GLY A 121 1.14 -14.73 4.02
CA GLY A 121 2.39 -14.88 3.27
C GLY A 121 3.40 -13.78 3.59
N THR A 122 2.97 -12.52 3.57
CA THR A 122 3.81 -11.37 3.91
C THR A 122 4.32 -11.44 5.35
N THR A 123 3.49 -11.87 6.30
CA THR A 123 3.90 -12.06 7.70
C THR A 123 4.99 -13.12 7.83
N VAL A 124 4.84 -14.26 7.15
CA VAL A 124 5.83 -15.34 7.15
C VAL A 124 7.17 -14.84 6.60
N VAL A 125 7.15 -14.13 5.46
CA VAL A 125 8.37 -13.59 4.85
C VAL A 125 9.07 -12.59 5.78
N PHE A 126 8.32 -11.68 6.41
CA PHE A 126 8.92 -10.71 7.35
C PHE A 126 9.49 -11.35 8.61
N LEU A 127 8.85 -12.39 9.14
CA LEU A 127 9.40 -13.14 10.28
C LEU A 127 10.71 -13.84 9.90
N LEU A 128 10.75 -14.51 8.75
CA LEU A 128 11.96 -15.17 8.25
C LEU A 128 13.09 -14.17 8.03
N LEU A 129 12.80 -13.06 7.36
CA LEU A 129 13.77 -12.02 7.05
C LEU A 129 14.32 -11.37 8.32
N SER A 130 13.45 -10.99 9.25
CA SER A 130 13.85 -10.38 10.52
C SER A 130 14.73 -11.32 11.32
N SER A 131 14.35 -12.60 11.41
CA SER A 131 15.15 -13.62 12.11
C SER A 131 16.53 -13.77 11.49
N LYS A 132 16.64 -13.74 10.15
CA LYS A 132 17.94 -13.84 9.49
C LYS A 132 18.82 -12.62 9.75
N ILE A 133 18.25 -11.42 9.74
CA ILE A 133 18.96 -10.17 10.05
C ILE A 133 19.47 -10.21 11.49
N PHE A 134 18.62 -10.59 12.45
CA PHE A 134 19.02 -10.72 13.85
C PHE A 134 20.12 -11.78 14.05
N GLN A 135 20.07 -12.90 13.33
CA GLN A 135 21.11 -13.92 13.40
C GLN A 135 22.45 -13.37 12.94
N ASN A 136 22.47 -12.68 11.78
CA ASN A 136 23.69 -12.08 11.24
C ASN A 136 24.22 -10.96 12.16
N PHE A 137 23.32 -10.20 12.79
CA PHE A 137 23.70 -9.17 13.75
C PHE A 137 24.36 -9.77 14.99
N LEU A 138 23.79 -10.82 15.59
CA LEU A 138 24.36 -11.50 16.76
C LEU A 138 25.69 -12.20 16.44
N ALA A 139 25.85 -12.71 15.22
CA ALA A 139 27.10 -13.32 14.77
C ALA A 139 28.28 -12.30 14.78
N ASN A 140 28.02 -11.01 14.55
CA ASN A 140 29.06 -9.97 14.67
C ASN A 140 29.55 -9.76 16.12
N PHE A 141 28.81 -10.23 17.12
CA PHE A 141 29.19 -10.22 18.54
C PHE A 141 29.66 -11.60 19.02
N ASP A 142 29.97 -12.52 18.11
CA ASP A 142 30.38 -13.90 18.39
C ASP A 142 29.29 -14.75 19.11
N VAL A 143 28.03 -14.31 19.04
CA VAL A 143 26.88 -15.04 19.61
C VAL A 143 26.15 -15.82 18.52
N SER A 144 26.38 -17.13 18.45
CA SER A 144 25.73 -18.00 17.46
C SER A 144 24.46 -18.66 18.01
N ILE A 145 23.28 -18.13 17.64
CA ILE A 145 21.98 -18.75 17.94
C ILE A 145 21.43 -19.44 16.69
N HIS A 146 20.84 -20.62 16.87
CA HIS A 146 20.16 -21.34 15.78
C HIS A 146 18.97 -20.54 15.22
N PHE A 147 18.85 -20.54 13.89
CA PHE A 147 17.82 -19.80 13.16
C PHE A 147 16.39 -20.12 13.63
N CYS A 148 16.09 -21.41 13.87
CA CYS A 148 14.76 -21.84 14.28
C CYS A 148 14.35 -21.28 15.65
N ILE A 149 15.29 -21.22 16.60
CA ILE A 149 15.04 -20.67 17.94
C ILE A 149 14.79 -19.17 17.83
N LEU A 150 15.63 -18.48 17.06
CA LEU A 150 15.51 -17.05 16.86
C LEU A 150 14.19 -16.66 16.18
N LEU A 151 13.70 -17.49 15.26
CA LEU A 151 12.38 -17.33 14.64
C LEU A 151 11.26 -17.34 15.67
N ILE A 152 11.28 -18.30 16.61
CA ILE A 152 10.28 -18.38 17.69
C ILE A 152 10.37 -17.15 18.59
N ILE A 153 11.59 -16.71 18.91
CA ILE A 153 11.82 -15.50 19.74
C ILE A 153 11.25 -14.25 19.05
N VAL A 154 11.54 -14.04 17.77
CA VAL A 154 11.03 -12.89 17.00
C VAL A 154 9.52 -12.96 16.85
N ALA A 155 8.95 -14.13 16.57
CA ALA A 155 7.49 -14.29 16.50
C ALA A 155 6.83 -13.98 17.85
N GLY A 156 7.41 -14.47 18.95
CA GLY A 156 6.95 -14.20 20.31
C GLY A 156 7.05 -12.73 20.70
N SER A 157 8.07 -12.00 20.23
CA SER A 157 8.23 -10.57 20.53
C SER A 157 7.31 -9.67 19.71
N VAL A 158 6.96 -10.06 18.49
CA VAL A 158 6.02 -9.33 17.63
C VAL A 158 4.56 -9.56 18.07
N LEU A 159 4.24 -10.73 18.63
CA LEU A 159 2.88 -11.12 19.01
C LEU A 159 2.17 -10.09 19.92
N PRO A 160 2.77 -9.54 21.01
CA PRO A 160 2.15 -8.49 21.82
C PRO A 160 1.73 -7.26 21.01
N SER A 161 2.53 -6.89 20.01
CA SER A 161 2.26 -5.75 19.13
C SER A 161 1.04 -5.98 18.24
N THR A 162 0.65 -7.23 17.98
CA THR A 162 -0.54 -7.57 17.18
C THR A 162 -1.86 -7.33 17.90
N PHE A 163 -1.84 -7.16 19.24
CA PHE A 163 -3.05 -6.85 20.02
C PHE A 163 -3.52 -5.40 19.86
N LEU A 164 -2.72 -4.55 19.19
CA LEU A 164 -3.11 -3.17 18.87
C LEU A 164 -4.25 -3.17 17.83
N LYS A 165 -5.32 -2.43 18.14
CA LYS A 165 -6.61 -2.56 17.46
C LYS A 165 -6.69 -1.87 16.09
N SER A 166 -5.93 -0.79 15.90
CA SER A 166 -5.93 -0.01 14.66
C SER A 166 -4.58 0.70 14.42
N PRO A 167 -4.19 0.92 13.15
CA PRO A 167 -3.09 1.82 12.75
C PRO A 167 -3.09 3.20 13.43
N ALA A 168 -4.26 3.70 13.83
CA ALA A 168 -4.39 4.97 14.53
C ALA A 168 -3.78 4.95 15.96
N ASP A 169 -3.73 3.78 16.59
CA ASP A 169 -3.31 3.65 18.00
C ASP A 169 -1.78 3.57 18.16
N TYR A 170 -1.02 3.27 17.09
CA TYR A 170 0.44 3.06 17.16
C TYR A 170 1.25 3.85 16.13
N TRP A 171 0.70 4.94 15.60
CA TRP A 171 1.34 5.75 14.56
C TRP A 171 2.77 6.24 14.91
N GLN A 172 3.08 6.41 16.19
CA GLN A 172 4.42 6.80 16.66
C GLN A 172 5.48 5.72 16.36
N ALA A 173 5.13 4.45 16.56
CA ALA A 173 6.02 3.34 16.24
C ALA A 173 6.34 3.31 14.74
N VAL A 174 5.35 3.60 13.89
CA VAL A 174 5.54 3.70 12.44
C VAL A 174 6.42 4.89 12.07
N ALA A 175 6.24 6.04 12.71
CA ALA A 175 7.10 7.20 12.46
C ALA A 175 8.58 6.90 12.81
N VAL A 176 8.83 6.24 13.94
CA VAL A 176 10.18 5.79 14.32
C VAL A 176 10.72 4.78 13.33
N ALA A 177 9.91 3.80 12.90
CA ALA A 177 10.32 2.80 11.91
C ALA A 177 10.74 3.46 10.59
N VAL A 178 9.97 4.42 10.07
CA VAL A 178 10.33 5.17 8.84
C VAL A 178 11.63 5.94 9.03
N LEU A 179 11.82 6.59 10.18
CA LEU A 179 13.08 7.29 10.48
C LEU A 179 14.29 6.34 10.47
N CYS A 180 14.16 5.17 11.10
CA CYS A 180 15.19 4.13 11.07
C CYS A 180 15.49 3.65 9.66
N THR A 181 14.46 3.45 8.83
CA THR A 181 14.63 3.06 7.42
C THR A 181 15.33 4.14 6.61
N VAL A 182 15.00 5.42 6.80
CA VAL A 182 15.70 6.54 6.14
C VAL A 182 17.16 6.58 6.57
N ALA A 183 17.45 6.43 7.86
CA ALA A 183 18.82 6.35 8.36
C ALA A 183 19.59 5.16 7.76
N ALA A 184 18.95 3.99 7.66
CA ALA A 184 19.53 2.81 7.02
C ALA A 184 19.86 3.05 5.54
N ILE A 185 18.96 3.69 4.79
CA ILE A 185 19.20 4.05 3.38
C ILE A 185 20.41 5.00 3.27
N VAL A 186 20.51 6.01 4.14
CA VAL A 186 21.67 6.93 4.16
C VAL A 186 22.95 6.16 4.45
N MET A 187 22.96 5.26 5.44
CA MET A 187 24.11 4.41 5.74
C MET A 187 24.51 3.51 4.56
N ILE A 188 23.54 2.95 3.85
CA ILE A 188 23.78 2.16 2.63
C ILE A 188 24.46 3.02 1.56
N PHE A 189 23.97 4.24 1.31
CA PHE A 189 24.60 5.14 0.33
C PHE A 189 26.04 5.52 0.71
N VAL A 190 26.29 5.78 2.00
CA VAL A 190 27.65 6.06 2.50
C VAL A 190 28.55 4.84 2.30
N GLY A 191 28.09 3.64 2.66
CA GLY A 191 28.83 2.39 2.46
C GLY A 191 29.17 2.15 0.99
N ILE A 192 28.19 2.29 0.09
CA ILE A 192 28.41 2.17 -1.37
C ILE A 192 29.43 3.20 -1.85
N SER A 193 29.39 4.43 -1.34
CA SER A 193 30.33 5.48 -1.75
C SER A 193 31.76 5.19 -1.32
N LEU A 194 31.95 4.58 -0.15
CA LEU A 194 33.27 4.18 0.36
C LEU A 194 33.82 2.96 -0.39
N ASP A 195 32.96 1.98 -0.70
CA ASP A 195 33.35 0.72 -1.34
C ASP A 195 33.34 0.79 -2.88
N PHE A 196 32.96 1.92 -3.47
CA PHE A 196 32.71 2.07 -4.90
C PHE A 196 33.89 1.61 -5.76
N THR A 197 35.11 2.03 -5.42
CA THR A 197 36.31 1.76 -6.22
C THR A 197 36.68 0.27 -6.27
N THR A 198 36.28 -0.48 -5.24
CA THR A 198 36.60 -1.90 -5.09
C THR A 198 35.48 -2.78 -5.66
N CYS A 199 34.23 -2.47 -5.31
CA CYS A 199 33.07 -3.29 -5.65
C CYS A 199 32.56 -3.09 -7.09
N TYR A 200 32.79 -1.94 -7.71
CA TYR A 200 32.29 -1.67 -9.08
C TYR A 200 32.81 -2.69 -10.11
N LYS A 201 34.04 -3.18 -9.94
CA LYS A 201 34.65 -4.17 -10.85
C LYS A 201 34.03 -5.56 -10.75
N ALA A 202 33.39 -5.87 -9.62
CA ALA A 202 32.72 -7.14 -9.35
C ALA A 202 31.21 -7.08 -9.62
N ALA A 203 30.68 -5.93 -10.04
CA ALA A 203 29.27 -5.78 -10.38
C ALA A 203 28.99 -6.50 -11.70
N ASP A 204 28.40 -7.69 -11.62
CA ASP A 204 27.94 -8.45 -12.77
C ASP A 204 26.40 -8.46 -12.81
N TYR A 205 25.85 -8.15 -13.98
CA TYR A 205 24.42 -8.21 -14.23
C TYR A 205 24.19 -9.22 -15.35
N PRO A 206 23.77 -10.46 -15.01
CA PRO A 206 23.62 -11.51 -16.00
C PRO A 206 22.55 -11.11 -17.04
N PRO A 207 22.66 -11.65 -18.27
CA PRO A 207 21.64 -11.45 -19.29
C PRO A 207 20.30 -12.02 -18.81
N VAL A 208 19.20 -11.51 -19.37
CA VAL A 208 17.84 -11.90 -18.99
C VAL A 208 17.61 -13.39 -19.26
N THR A 209 17.42 -14.17 -18.21
CA THR A 209 17.05 -15.60 -18.28
C THR A 209 15.64 -15.82 -17.73
N ALA A 210 15.20 -17.07 -17.66
CA ALA A 210 13.93 -17.43 -17.02
C ALA A 210 13.88 -17.03 -15.53
N GLU A 211 15.03 -16.78 -14.88
CA GLU A 211 15.11 -16.27 -13.51
C GLU A 211 14.54 -14.84 -13.38
N ALA A 212 14.40 -14.11 -14.49
CA ALA A 212 13.72 -12.83 -14.49
C ALA A 212 12.24 -12.93 -14.06
N ILE A 213 11.60 -14.09 -14.21
CA ILE A 213 10.24 -14.35 -13.71
C ILE A 213 10.24 -14.40 -12.18
N LEU A 214 11.27 -14.99 -11.56
CA LEU A 214 11.42 -15.00 -10.12
C LEU A 214 11.65 -13.58 -9.60
N GLY A 215 12.53 -12.82 -10.26
CA GLY A 215 12.77 -11.42 -9.95
C GLY A 215 11.51 -10.56 -10.07
N LEU A 216 10.66 -10.79 -11.08
CA LEU A 216 9.34 -10.14 -11.20
C LEU A 216 8.46 -10.39 -9.97
N GLY A 217 8.44 -11.60 -9.44
CA GLY A 217 7.71 -11.94 -8.21
C GLY A 217 8.23 -11.16 -7.00
N ILE A 218 9.56 -10.99 -6.90
CA ILE A 218 10.18 -10.19 -5.83
C ILE A 218 9.83 -8.70 -5.98
N PHE A 219 9.81 -8.16 -7.21
CA PHE A 219 9.33 -6.81 -7.47
C PHE A 219 7.86 -6.64 -7.04
N LEU A 220 6.98 -7.57 -7.41
CA LEU A 220 5.56 -7.51 -7.01
C LEU A 220 5.36 -7.61 -5.50
N PHE A 221 6.18 -8.41 -4.82
CA PHE A 221 6.20 -8.47 -3.35
C PHE A 221 6.67 -7.16 -2.73
N ALA A 222 7.73 -6.54 -3.26
CA ALA A 222 8.24 -5.25 -2.79
C ALA A 222 7.21 -4.12 -2.91
N PHE A 223 6.37 -4.17 -3.93
CA PHE A 223 5.23 -3.27 -4.12
C PHE A 223 3.92 -3.93 -3.71
N ASN A 224 3.88 -4.67 -2.59
CA ASN A 224 2.64 -5.23 -2.05
C ASN A 224 2.14 -4.37 -0.89
N GLY A 225 1.00 -3.69 -1.06
CA GLY A 225 0.43 -2.84 0.00
C GLY A 225 -1.04 -2.47 -0.16
N HIS A 226 -1.66 -2.76 -1.32
CA HIS A 226 -3.05 -2.39 -1.60
C HIS A 226 -4.03 -2.91 -0.56
N GLN A 227 -3.80 -4.10 0.00
CA GLN A 227 -4.68 -4.69 1.01
C GLN A 227 -4.84 -3.84 2.27
N VAL A 228 -3.85 -3.01 2.60
CA VAL A 228 -3.83 -2.17 3.82
C VAL A 228 -4.47 -0.80 3.55
N PHE A 229 -4.52 -0.36 2.30
CA PHE A 229 -4.91 1.00 1.92
C PHE A 229 -6.33 1.37 2.36
N PRO A 230 -7.39 0.56 2.12
CA PRO A 230 -8.73 0.91 2.57
C PRO A 230 -8.85 1.00 4.10
N THR A 231 -8.07 0.22 4.84
CA THR A 231 -8.05 0.25 6.31
C THR A 231 -7.42 1.55 6.82
N VAL A 232 -6.26 1.93 6.27
CA VAL A 232 -5.60 3.21 6.58
C VAL A 232 -6.50 4.38 6.21
N GLN A 233 -7.12 4.33 5.04
CA GLN A 233 -8.05 5.36 4.57
C GLN A 233 -9.29 5.47 5.46
N ASN A 234 -9.87 4.35 5.91
CA ASN A 234 -11.01 4.33 6.82
C ASN A 234 -10.68 4.94 8.20
N ASP A 235 -9.43 4.82 8.65
CA ASP A 235 -8.96 5.32 9.94
C ASP A 235 -8.45 6.77 9.88
N MET A 236 -8.52 7.42 8.71
CA MET A 236 -8.20 8.84 8.56
C MET A 236 -9.30 9.76 9.06
N ARG A 237 -8.91 10.89 9.64
CA ARG A 237 -9.86 11.96 10.02
C ARG A 237 -10.66 12.49 8.82
N ASN A 238 -9.98 12.60 7.67
CA ASN A 238 -10.62 12.94 6.40
C ASN A 238 -10.21 11.92 5.31
N PRO A 239 -11.00 10.86 5.09
CA PRO A 239 -10.63 9.79 4.14
C PRO A 239 -10.48 10.24 2.68
N ALA A 240 -11.06 11.38 2.29
CA ALA A 240 -10.89 11.95 0.95
C ALA A 240 -9.45 12.45 0.71
N ASP A 241 -8.73 12.81 1.77
CA ASP A 241 -7.34 13.24 1.69
C ASP A 241 -6.37 12.07 1.48
N PHE A 242 -6.80 10.82 1.58
CA PHE A 242 -5.93 9.65 1.36
C PHE A 242 -5.33 9.63 -0.04
N ARG A 243 -6.04 10.16 -1.04
CA ARG A 243 -5.50 10.33 -2.41
C ARG A 243 -4.20 11.15 -2.39
N LYS A 244 -4.09 12.17 -1.52
CA LYS A 244 -2.88 12.98 -1.35
C LYS A 244 -1.74 12.13 -0.79
N SER A 245 -2.04 11.25 0.17
CA SER A 245 -1.07 10.32 0.77
C SER A 245 -0.50 9.35 -0.26
N VAL A 246 -1.35 8.79 -1.14
CA VAL A 246 -0.92 7.94 -2.26
C VAL A 246 -0.03 8.75 -3.21
N ILE A 247 -0.45 9.94 -3.63
CA ILE A 247 0.33 10.77 -4.56
C ILE A 247 1.71 11.14 -3.99
N ILE A 248 1.78 11.47 -2.70
CA ILE A 248 3.03 11.84 -2.02
C ILE A 248 3.92 10.62 -1.80
N GLY A 249 3.34 9.47 -1.41
CA GLY A 249 4.07 8.22 -1.27
C GLY A 249 4.66 7.74 -2.61
N PHE A 250 3.97 8.00 -3.71
CA PHE A 250 4.43 7.59 -5.03
C PHE A 250 5.36 8.62 -5.67
N ILE A 251 4.95 9.84 -6.04
CA ILE A 251 5.93 10.81 -6.58
C ILE A 251 5.37 12.26 -6.62
N ARG A 252 6.06 13.22 -5.96
CA ARG A 252 5.91 14.67 -6.20
C ARG A 252 6.28 15.12 -7.63
N LYS A 253 6.87 14.24 -8.45
CA LYS A 253 7.36 14.48 -9.83
C LYS A 253 6.63 13.68 -10.93
N PHE A 254 5.96 12.57 -10.64
CA PHE A 254 5.23 11.74 -11.63
C PHE A 254 3.79 12.22 -11.82
N TYR A 255 3.26 12.96 -10.83
CA TYR A 255 1.94 13.58 -10.88
C TYR A 255 1.73 14.52 -12.08
N LYS A 256 2.79 15.22 -12.51
CA LYS A 256 2.74 16.11 -13.69
C LYS A 256 2.54 15.35 -15.00
N ILE A 257 2.91 14.07 -15.05
CA ILE A 257 2.78 13.20 -16.22
C ILE A 257 1.41 12.51 -16.23
N GLN A 258 0.92 12.01 -15.10
CA GLN A 258 -0.36 11.27 -15.01
C GLN A 258 -1.61 12.17 -15.05
N MET A 259 -1.59 13.37 -14.46
CA MET A 259 -2.72 14.31 -14.59
C MET A 259 -2.94 14.77 -16.04
N LYS A 260 -1.88 14.78 -16.85
CA LYS A 260 -1.96 15.07 -18.29
C LYS A 260 -2.62 13.93 -19.08
N MET A 261 -2.62 12.70 -18.54
CA MET A 261 -3.23 11.51 -19.14
C MET A 261 -4.70 11.34 -18.71
N LYS A 262 -5.01 11.51 -17.41
CA LYS A 262 -6.40 11.34 -16.91
C LYS A 262 -7.38 12.38 -17.48
N LYS A 263 -6.91 13.59 -17.79
CA LYS A 263 -7.72 14.61 -18.48
C LYS A 263 -7.99 14.26 -19.95
N LYS A 264 -7.16 13.41 -20.58
CA LYS A 264 -7.34 12.92 -21.95
C LYS A 264 -8.25 11.69 -22.01
N GLU A 265 -8.13 10.75 -21.08
CA GLU A 265 -8.92 9.51 -21.12
C GLU A 265 -10.37 9.68 -20.69
N VAL A 266 -10.66 10.51 -19.67
CA VAL A 266 -12.04 10.79 -19.25
C VAL A 266 -12.79 11.56 -20.34
N HIS A 267 -12.10 12.47 -21.03
CA HIS A 267 -12.70 13.18 -22.17
C HIS A 267 -12.94 12.25 -23.37
N CYS A 268 -12.04 11.29 -23.62
CA CYS A 268 -12.19 10.34 -24.74
C CYS A 268 -13.28 9.29 -24.48
N ALA A 269 -13.42 8.79 -23.24
CA ALA A 269 -14.42 7.79 -22.87
C ALA A 269 -15.84 8.37 -22.84
N VAL A 270 -16.01 9.61 -22.35
CA VAL A 270 -17.33 10.28 -22.34
C VAL A 270 -17.76 10.69 -23.76
N THR A 271 -16.84 11.18 -24.60
CA THR A 271 -17.15 11.57 -25.98
C THR A 271 -17.48 10.35 -26.88
N LYS A 272 -16.77 9.22 -26.74
CA LYS A 272 -17.08 8.01 -27.53
C LYS A 272 -18.42 7.38 -27.14
N SER A 273 -18.74 7.32 -25.85
CA SER A 273 -20.04 6.79 -25.39
C SER A 273 -21.21 7.68 -25.82
N CYS A 274 -21.02 9.01 -25.84
CA CYS A 274 -22.06 9.94 -26.29
C CYS A 274 -22.28 9.91 -27.82
N LEU A 275 -21.21 9.77 -28.61
CA LEU A 275 -21.29 9.64 -30.08
C LEU A 275 -21.94 8.33 -30.52
N LEU A 276 -21.64 7.21 -29.83
CA LEU A 276 -22.26 5.92 -30.13
C LEU A 276 -23.76 5.90 -29.80
N LEU A 277 -24.18 6.56 -28.72
CA LEU A 277 -25.61 6.70 -28.37
C LEU A 277 -26.37 7.61 -29.36
N GLN A 278 -25.76 8.71 -29.83
CA GLN A 278 -26.38 9.55 -30.88
C GLN A 278 -26.46 8.84 -32.24
N ALA A 279 -25.42 8.08 -32.62
CA ALA A 279 -25.42 7.31 -33.87
C ALA A 279 -26.46 6.17 -33.87
N GLN A 280 -26.70 5.53 -32.72
CA GLN A 280 -27.74 4.51 -32.59
C GLN A 280 -29.16 5.12 -32.60
N SER A 281 -29.36 6.28 -31.97
CA SER A 281 -30.66 6.97 -31.96
C SER A 281 -31.11 7.42 -33.36
N VAL A 282 -30.19 7.96 -34.19
CA VAL A 282 -30.50 8.38 -35.57
C VAL A 282 -30.80 7.19 -36.49
N ARG A 283 -30.12 6.05 -36.30
CA ARG A 283 -30.32 4.85 -37.12
C ARG A 283 -31.67 4.18 -36.86
N VAL A 284 -32.17 4.21 -35.62
CA VAL A 284 -33.49 3.67 -35.27
C VAL A 284 -34.62 4.56 -35.81
N SER A 285 -34.44 5.89 -35.84
CA SER A 285 -35.46 6.81 -36.39
C SER A 285 -35.62 6.73 -37.91
N LYS A 286 -34.59 6.27 -38.65
CA LYS A 286 -34.67 6.06 -40.11
C LYS A 286 -35.29 4.72 -40.52
N MET A 287 -35.44 3.76 -39.61
CA MET A 287 -36.10 2.47 -39.89
C MET A 287 -37.61 2.47 -39.54
N LYS A 288 -38.13 3.56 -38.98
CA LYS A 288 -39.56 3.74 -38.63
C LYS A 288 -40.32 4.67 -39.58
N LYS A 289 -39.72 5.05 -40.71
CA LYS A 289 -40.37 5.78 -41.80
C LYS A 289 -40.29 4.97 -43.08
#